data_AF-A0A4C2E6B4-F1
#
_entry.id   AF-A0A4C2E6B4-F1
#
_cell.length_a   1.000
_cell.length_b   1.000
_cell.length_c   1.000
_cell.angle_alpha   90.00
_cell.angle_beta   90.00
_cell.angle_gamma   90.00
#
_symmetry.space_group_name_H-M   'P 1'
#
loop_
_entity.id
_entity.type
_entity.pdbx_description
1 polymer ?
#
loop_
_entity_poly.entity_id
_entity_poly.type
_entity_poly.pdbx_seq_one_letter_code
_entity_poly.pdbx_strand_id
1 'polypeptide(L)'
;MDLDQFPLEILWKLLLLCPLELRLVNRTFYHLHNELYREKTLQIVRTVDKGGRFWNELRDPIVTYIKSLDFLRKDARLAYRMSRFTKEFVDDSWFLVYNALSSPLKCWNNPAVCSRDSLDMQRPIYAGECVVPVDYHNGHIRTKTRRNIPINAWFFIDKPTAASKIPGLVTEVRQSQYSAYKKRSTQGNIADFIKEKGVYCFNLGSLPNICLDTQDQNFSGHCFCPFEIRLMEVGMAPPTYFENSEITFLGYDFNNYSSDQPWMFFRCNQDFEGSIFNPFESYLAQSLAKFTGAFPFNHIDYSSDTIDTRKPIKPYFDPSQKAIRNFIYRYPKVQQDLDKEWTAADWRAPHLIE
;
A
#
# COMPACT_ATOMS: atom_id res chain seq x y z
N MET A 1 -17.79 -31.00 -23.25
CA MET A 1 -18.61 -29.83 -22.88
C MET A 1 -17.63 -28.81 -22.37
N ASP A 2 -17.52 -27.68 -23.06
CA ASP A 2 -16.51 -26.67 -22.75
C ASP A 2 -17.00 -25.81 -21.57
N LEU A 3 -16.07 -25.42 -20.69
CA LEU A 3 -16.39 -24.73 -19.43
C LEU A 3 -17.07 -23.37 -19.65
N ASP A 4 -16.93 -22.76 -20.82
CA ASP A 4 -17.52 -21.48 -21.21
C ASP A 4 -18.94 -21.62 -21.81
N GLN A 5 -19.46 -22.83 -21.96
CA GLN A 5 -20.82 -23.11 -22.45
C GLN A 5 -21.84 -23.20 -21.32
N PHE A 6 -21.41 -23.14 -20.06
CA PHE A 6 -22.34 -23.10 -18.93
C PHE A 6 -23.14 -21.79 -18.91
N PRO A 7 -24.36 -21.80 -18.34
CA PRO A 7 -25.13 -20.59 -18.08
C PRO A 7 -24.31 -19.53 -17.33
N LEU A 8 -24.55 -18.27 -17.68
CA LEU A 8 -23.80 -17.12 -17.17
C LEU A 8 -23.74 -17.10 -15.64
N GLU A 9 -24.84 -17.46 -14.96
CA GLU A 9 -24.94 -17.53 -13.50
C GLU A 9 -23.99 -18.57 -12.89
N ILE A 10 -23.75 -19.68 -13.58
CA ILE A 10 -22.79 -20.71 -13.16
C ILE A 10 -21.37 -20.19 -13.36
N LEU A 11 -21.09 -19.54 -14.50
CA LEU A 11 -19.79 -18.91 -14.76
C LEU A 11 -19.44 -17.85 -13.71
N TRP A 12 -20.41 -17.03 -13.30
CA TRP A 12 -20.25 -16.07 -12.21
C TRP A 12 -19.95 -16.72 -10.87
N LYS A 13 -20.65 -17.80 -10.52
CA LYS A 13 -20.38 -18.56 -9.29
C LYS A 13 -18.98 -19.16 -9.29
N LEU A 14 -18.54 -19.72 -10.43
CA LEU A 14 -17.18 -20.24 -10.58
C LEU A 14 -16.14 -19.13 -10.43
N LEU A 15 -16.36 -17.97 -11.06
CA LEU A 15 -15.49 -16.80 -10.92
C LEU A 15 -15.39 -16.27 -9.49
N LEU A 16 -16.46 -16.37 -8.70
CA LEU A 16 -16.43 -16.01 -7.29
C LEU A 16 -15.65 -17.02 -6.43
N LEU A 17 -15.50 -18.26 -6.89
CA LEU A 17 -14.76 -19.31 -6.19
C LEU A 17 -13.27 -19.33 -6.56
N CYS A 18 -12.93 -19.06 -7.83
CA CYS A 18 -11.55 -19.09 -8.34
C CYS A 18 -11.26 -17.88 -9.25
N PRO A 19 -11.31 -16.64 -8.73
CA PRO A 19 -11.22 -15.43 -9.55
C PRO A 19 -9.86 -15.27 -10.24
N LEU A 20 -8.76 -15.62 -9.56
CA LEU A 20 -7.41 -15.41 -10.08
C LEU A 20 -7.01 -16.41 -11.15
N GLU A 21 -7.46 -17.66 -11.03
CA GLU A 21 -7.14 -18.76 -11.93
C GLU A 21 -8.00 -18.67 -13.19
N LEU A 22 -9.31 -18.48 -13.03
CA LEU A 22 -10.25 -18.53 -14.15
C LEU A 22 -10.05 -17.39 -15.14
N ARG A 23 -9.62 -16.20 -14.69
CA ARG A 23 -9.32 -15.07 -15.60
C ARG A 23 -8.22 -15.40 -16.63
N LEU A 24 -7.38 -16.40 -16.37
CA LEU A 24 -6.27 -16.81 -17.25
C LEU A 24 -6.67 -17.90 -18.24
N VAL A 25 -7.86 -18.51 -18.09
CA VAL A 25 -8.27 -19.69 -18.86
C VAL A 25 -8.62 -19.31 -20.30
N ASN A 26 -9.49 -18.31 -20.49
CA ASN A 26 -9.88 -17.83 -21.81
C ASN A 26 -10.40 -16.39 -21.75
N ARG A 27 -10.67 -15.80 -22.93
CA ARG A 27 -11.17 -14.42 -23.05
C ARG A 27 -12.52 -14.21 -22.38
N THR A 28 -13.42 -15.20 -22.45
CA THR A 28 -14.76 -15.11 -21.84
C THR A 28 -14.66 -14.94 -20.33
N PHE A 29 -13.89 -15.79 -19.66
CA PHE A 29 -13.66 -15.66 -18.21
C PHE A 29 -12.94 -14.36 -17.86
N TYR A 30 -11.99 -13.92 -18.69
CA TYR A 30 -11.33 -12.62 -18.48
C TYR A 30 -12.34 -11.46 -18.52
N HIS A 31 -13.23 -11.42 -19.51
CA HIS A 31 -14.26 -10.40 -19.64
C HIS A 31 -15.24 -10.41 -18.46
N LEU A 32 -15.75 -11.58 -18.10
CA LEU A 32 -16.66 -11.74 -16.97
C LEU A 32 -16.00 -11.34 -15.64
N HIS A 33 -14.74 -11.72 -15.44
CA HIS A 33 -13.94 -11.28 -14.31
C HIS A 33 -13.85 -9.75 -14.27
N ASN A 34 -13.49 -9.10 -15.39
CA ASN A 34 -13.38 -7.65 -15.43
C ASN A 34 -14.73 -6.95 -15.15
N GLU A 35 -15.84 -7.44 -15.69
CA GLU A 35 -17.20 -6.95 -15.38
C GLU A 35 -17.56 -7.15 -13.89
N LEU A 36 -17.13 -8.25 -13.27
CA LEU A 36 -17.32 -8.48 -11.83
C LEU A 36 -16.77 -7.32 -11.01
N TYR A 37 -15.50 -7.03 -11.26
CA TYR A 37 -14.76 -6.06 -10.49
C TYR A 37 -15.16 -4.63 -10.87
N ARG A 38 -15.69 -4.41 -12.08
CA ARG A 38 -16.37 -3.17 -12.44
C ARG A 38 -17.56 -2.91 -11.52
N GLU A 39 -18.48 -3.87 -11.42
CA GLU A 39 -19.67 -3.72 -10.56
C GLU A 39 -19.30 -3.57 -9.08
N LYS A 40 -18.36 -4.38 -8.57
CA LYS A 40 -17.85 -4.24 -7.19
C LYS A 40 -17.23 -2.86 -6.94
N THR A 41 -16.49 -2.33 -7.91
CA THR A 41 -15.87 -0.99 -7.79
C THR A 41 -16.94 0.10 -7.80
N LEU A 42 -17.91 0.03 -8.71
CA LEU A 42 -19.00 1.01 -8.77
C LEU A 42 -19.84 1.00 -7.49
N GLN A 43 -20.02 -0.15 -6.84
CA GLN A 43 -20.65 -0.24 -5.52
C GLN A 43 -19.86 0.55 -4.47
N ILE A 44 -18.53 0.34 -4.38
CA ILE A 44 -17.65 1.12 -3.48
C ILE A 44 -17.84 2.61 -3.73
N VAL A 45 -17.70 3.04 -4.99
CA VAL A 45 -17.79 4.46 -5.39
C VAL A 45 -19.14 5.07 -5.00
N ARG A 46 -20.25 4.40 -5.27
CA ARG A 46 -21.59 4.88 -4.91
C ARG A 46 -21.79 5.03 -3.40
N THR A 47 -21.11 4.20 -2.60
CA THR A 47 -21.21 4.26 -1.14
C THR A 47 -20.35 5.37 -0.54
N VAL A 48 -19.13 5.55 -1.01
CA VAL A 48 -18.20 6.58 -0.51
C VAL A 48 -18.51 7.98 -1.06
N ASP A 49 -19.21 8.06 -2.19
CA ASP A 49 -19.47 9.32 -2.88
C ASP A 49 -20.88 9.38 -3.49
N LYS A 50 -21.84 9.86 -2.69
CA LYS A 50 -23.19 10.13 -3.18
C LYS A 50 -23.26 11.36 -4.10
N GLY A 51 -22.25 12.23 -4.07
CA GLY A 51 -22.22 13.50 -4.80
C GLY A 51 -21.63 13.41 -6.21
N GLY A 52 -21.08 12.26 -6.61
CA GLY A 52 -20.53 12.06 -7.95
C GLY A 52 -19.21 12.81 -8.24
N ARG A 53 -18.46 13.18 -7.20
CA ARG A 53 -17.12 13.82 -7.29
C ARG A 53 -15.97 12.84 -7.50
N PHE A 54 -16.13 11.57 -7.13
CA PHE A 54 -15.07 10.55 -7.08
C PHE A 54 -14.30 10.46 -8.39
N TRP A 55 -15.01 10.28 -9.50
CA TRP A 55 -14.36 10.16 -10.82
C TRP A 55 -13.84 11.50 -11.36
N ASN A 56 -14.27 12.64 -10.81
CA ASN A 56 -13.72 13.93 -11.19
C ASN A 56 -12.38 14.18 -10.48
N GLU A 57 -12.25 13.74 -9.23
CA GLU A 57 -11.06 14.00 -8.41
C GLU A 57 -10.01 12.88 -8.49
N LEU A 58 -10.43 11.61 -8.62
CA LEU A 58 -9.54 10.45 -8.48
C LEU A 58 -9.24 9.72 -9.78
N ARG A 59 -9.86 10.10 -10.90
CA ARG A 59 -9.65 9.42 -12.19
C ARG A 59 -8.19 9.46 -12.64
N ASP A 60 -7.55 10.62 -12.60
CA ASP A 60 -6.17 10.75 -13.07
C ASP A 60 -5.16 10.04 -12.15
N PRO A 61 -5.25 10.14 -10.81
CA PRO A 61 -4.48 9.31 -9.89
C PRO A 61 -4.63 7.80 -10.16
N ILE A 62 -5.87 7.32 -10.34
CA ILE A 62 -6.15 5.91 -10.63
C ILE A 62 -5.51 5.51 -11.95
N VAL A 63 -5.76 6.25 -13.04
CA VAL A 63 -5.21 5.92 -14.37
C VAL A 63 -3.69 5.84 -14.35
N THR A 64 -3.04 6.78 -13.65
CA THR A 64 -1.58 6.85 -13.56
C THR A 64 -1.01 5.66 -12.79
N TYR A 65 -1.64 5.29 -11.66
CA TYR A 65 -1.31 4.08 -10.92
C TYR A 65 -1.48 2.82 -11.78
N ILE A 66 -2.62 2.66 -12.45
CA ILE A 66 -2.87 1.49 -13.32
C ILE A 66 -1.85 1.40 -14.47
N LYS A 67 -1.47 2.54 -15.07
CA LYS A 67 -0.41 2.60 -16.09
C LYS A 67 0.95 2.16 -15.54
N SER A 68 1.28 2.49 -14.29
CA SER A 68 2.53 2.02 -13.67
C SER A 68 2.57 0.50 -13.45
N LEU A 69 1.40 -0.15 -13.44
CA LEU A 69 1.20 -1.60 -13.34
C LEU A 69 1.06 -2.29 -14.71
N ASP A 70 1.54 -1.66 -15.80
CA ASP A 70 1.34 -2.18 -17.17
C ASP A 70 1.86 -3.62 -17.39
N PHE A 71 2.85 -4.03 -16.60
CA PHE A 71 3.37 -5.40 -16.60
C PHE A 71 2.33 -6.44 -16.14
N LEU A 72 1.43 -6.09 -15.21
CA LEU A 72 0.30 -6.94 -14.80
C LEU A 72 -0.84 -6.93 -15.81
N ARG A 73 -0.86 -5.94 -16.71
CA ARG A 73 -1.92 -5.72 -17.71
C ARG A 73 -1.57 -6.30 -19.08
N LYS A 74 -0.42 -6.93 -19.24
CA LYS A 74 0.01 -7.50 -20.54
C LYS A 74 -1.02 -8.50 -21.08
N ASP A 75 -1.48 -9.42 -20.23
CA ASP A 75 -2.44 -10.45 -20.63
C ASP A 75 -3.85 -9.86 -20.87
N ALA A 76 -4.23 -8.88 -20.05
CA ALA A 76 -5.45 -8.09 -20.23
C ALA A 76 -5.55 -7.45 -21.63
N ARG A 77 -4.49 -6.77 -22.05
CA ARG A 77 -4.42 -6.10 -23.36
C ARG A 77 -4.46 -7.07 -24.53
N LEU A 78 -3.90 -8.27 -24.37
CA LEU A 78 -3.96 -9.32 -25.38
C LEU A 78 -5.39 -9.87 -25.55
N ALA A 79 -6.20 -9.86 -24.47
CA ALA A 79 -7.61 -10.24 -24.49
C ALA A 79 -8.54 -9.13 -25.01
N TYR A 80 -8.33 -7.87 -24.60
CA TYR A 80 -9.24 -6.73 -24.85
C TYR A 80 -9.02 -5.95 -26.15
N ARG A 81 -8.07 -6.34 -27.00
CA ARG A 81 -7.62 -5.60 -28.20
C ARG A 81 -8.66 -5.36 -29.32
N MET A 82 -9.96 -5.48 -29.05
CA MET A 82 -11.02 -5.49 -30.07
C MET A 82 -11.91 -4.25 -30.16
N SER A 83 -11.74 -3.22 -29.34
CA SER A 83 -12.61 -2.02 -29.39
C SER A 83 -11.82 -0.74 -29.67
N ARG A 84 -11.98 -0.15 -30.87
CA ARG A 84 -11.41 1.16 -31.25
C ARG A 84 -11.96 2.36 -30.42
N PHE A 85 -12.89 2.12 -29.51
CA PHE A 85 -13.62 3.16 -28.76
C PHE A 85 -13.45 3.07 -27.23
N THR A 86 -12.68 2.11 -26.72
CA THR A 86 -12.48 1.98 -25.26
C THR A 86 -11.52 3.08 -24.79
N LYS A 87 -11.91 3.79 -23.73
CA LYS A 87 -11.01 4.74 -23.08
C LYS A 87 -9.96 3.91 -22.35
N GLU A 88 -8.84 3.77 -23.02
CA GLU A 88 -7.68 2.99 -22.63
C GLU A 88 -7.39 3.16 -21.13
N PHE A 89 -7.06 2.05 -20.45
CA PHE A 89 -6.54 1.95 -19.07
C PHE A 89 -7.49 1.64 -17.91
N VAL A 90 -8.74 2.13 -17.85
CA VAL A 90 -9.68 1.75 -16.76
C VAL A 90 -10.58 0.59 -17.17
N ASP A 91 -11.08 0.63 -18.40
CA ASP A 91 -12.11 -0.30 -18.89
C ASP A 91 -11.64 -1.76 -18.95
N ASP A 92 -10.32 -2.01 -19.01
CA ASP A 92 -9.71 -3.35 -19.05
C ASP A 92 -9.05 -3.77 -17.74
N SER A 93 -9.15 -2.96 -16.68
CA SER A 93 -8.32 -3.11 -15.48
C SER A 93 -9.11 -2.93 -14.18
N TRP A 94 -10.42 -3.15 -14.21
CA TRP A 94 -11.29 -2.96 -13.04
C TRP A 94 -10.89 -3.79 -11.83
N PHE A 95 -10.27 -4.95 -12.05
CA PHE A 95 -9.67 -5.75 -10.97
C PHE A 95 -8.59 -4.99 -10.20
N LEU A 96 -7.68 -4.31 -10.90
CA LEU A 96 -6.61 -3.54 -10.26
C LEU A 96 -7.19 -2.30 -9.55
N VAL A 97 -8.18 -1.65 -10.15
CA VAL A 97 -8.89 -0.52 -9.53
C VAL A 97 -9.59 -0.96 -8.24
N TYR A 98 -10.34 -2.06 -8.28
CA TYR A 98 -11.02 -2.60 -7.12
C TYR A 98 -10.05 -2.88 -5.97
N ASN A 99 -8.91 -3.50 -6.27
CA ASN A 99 -7.89 -3.82 -5.29
C ASN A 99 -7.27 -2.56 -4.66
N ALA A 100 -6.95 -1.55 -5.48
CA ALA A 100 -6.43 -0.28 -4.99
C ALA A 100 -7.40 0.44 -4.04
N LEU A 101 -8.71 0.29 -4.26
CA LEU A 101 -9.75 0.87 -3.41
C LEU A 101 -10.15 -0.02 -2.24
N SER A 102 -9.70 -1.27 -2.18
CA SER A 102 -10.10 -2.24 -1.15
C SER A 102 -8.99 -2.53 -0.14
N SER A 103 -7.80 -1.95 -0.32
CA SER A 103 -6.64 -2.15 0.55
C SER A 103 -5.88 -0.84 0.80
N PRO A 104 -5.20 -0.72 1.96
CA PRO A 104 -4.34 0.43 2.21
C PRO A 104 -3.15 0.43 1.24
N LEU A 105 -2.97 1.55 0.56
CA LEU A 105 -1.86 1.78 -0.38
C LEU A 105 -0.61 2.26 0.36
N LYS A 106 0.57 1.97 -0.19
CA LYS A 106 1.85 2.32 0.43
C LYS A 106 2.12 3.83 0.46
N CYS A 107 2.80 4.27 1.53
CA CYS A 107 3.20 5.66 1.71
C CYS A 107 4.72 5.80 1.51
N TRP A 108 5.16 6.33 0.37
CA TRP A 108 6.57 6.57 0.03
C TRP A 108 7.08 7.85 0.70
N ASN A 109 8.32 7.82 1.18
CA ASN A 109 9.07 9.01 1.57
C ASN A 109 9.99 9.42 0.41
N ASN A 110 9.63 10.47 -0.32
CA ASN A 110 10.50 11.01 -1.37
C ASN A 110 11.63 11.83 -0.72
N PRO A 111 12.89 11.35 -0.74
CA PRO A 111 13.99 12.03 -0.07
C PRO A 111 14.27 13.44 -0.61
N ALA A 112 13.88 13.71 -1.87
CA ALA A 112 14.06 15.02 -2.49
C ALA A 112 13.13 16.11 -1.94
N VAL A 113 12.08 15.72 -1.20
CA VAL A 113 11.04 16.64 -0.67
C VAL A 113 11.17 16.82 0.84
N CYS A 114 11.94 15.97 1.52
CA CYS A 114 12.22 16.09 2.94
C CYS A 114 13.27 17.18 3.23
N SER A 115 12.87 18.45 3.18
CA SER A 115 13.57 19.50 3.90
C SER A 115 12.99 19.65 5.29
N ARG A 116 13.67 19.08 6.29
CA ARG A 116 13.48 19.49 7.67
C ARG A 116 14.28 20.77 7.85
N ASP A 117 13.66 21.82 8.36
CA ASP A 117 14.45 22.91 8.93
C ASP A 117 15.10 22.36 10.19
N SER A 118 16.44 22.34 10.24
CA SER A 118 17.25 21.72 11.30
C SER A 118 16.93 22.21 12.71
N LEU A 119 16.16 23.29 12.86
CA LEU A 119 15.78 23.89 14.15
C LEU A 119 14.40 23.44 14.67
N ASP A 120 13.55 22.81 13.85
CA ASP A 120 12.21 22.40 14.28
C ASP A 120 12.21 20.95 14.80
N MET A 121 12.47 20.82 16.11
CA MET A 121 12.44 19.55 16.82
C MET A 121 11.04 18.94 16.96
N GLN A 122 9.97 19.71 16.72
CA GLN A 122 8.59 19.22 16.79
C GLN A 122 8.10 18.67 15.44
N ARG A 123 8.77 19.03 14.34
CA ARG A 123 8.43 18.53 13.01
C ARG A 123 8.80 17.05 12.84
N PRO A 124 7.89 16.20 12.34
CA PRO A 124 8.20 14.81 12.02
C PRO A 124 9.32 14.69 10.98
N ILE A 125 10.10 13.60 11.06
CA ILE A 125 11.05 13.20 10.01
C ILE A 125 10.29 12.90 8.71
N TYR A 126 9.12 12.28 8.84
CA TYR A 126 8.23 11.97 7.73
C TYR A 126 6.78 12.09 8.18
N ALA A 127 5.91 12.59 7.32
CA ALA A 127 4.46 12.51 7.48
C ALA A 127 3.87 12.01 6.16
N GLY A 128 3.14 10.88 6.23
CA GLY A 128 2.45 10.29 5.10
C GLY A 128 0.94 10.29 5.34
N GLU A 129 0.18 10.56 4.28
CA GLU A 129 -1.28 10.58 4.28
C GLU A 129 -1.80 9.37 3.51
N CYS A 130 -2.61 8.54 4.18
CA CYS A 130 -3.07 7.28 3.62
C CYS A 130 -4.52 6.99 4.08
N VAL A 131 -5.18 6.04 3.42
CA VAL A 131 -6.55 5.61 3.76
C VAL A 131 -6.59 4.12 4.05
N VAL A 132 -7.42 3.71 5.01
CA VAL A 132 -7.82 2.33 5.18
C VAL A 132 -9.25 2.15 4.68
N PRO A 133 -9.47 1.35 3.64
CA PRO A 133 -10.80 0.92 3.23
C PRO A 133 -11.41 -0.04 4.26
N VAL A 134 -12.62 0.28 4.73
CA VAL A 134 -13.37 -0.53 5.70
C VAL A 134 -14.82 -0.69 5.30
N ASP A 135 -15.43 -1.79 5.73
CA ASP A 135 -16.86 -1.99 5.72
C ASP A 135 -17.41 -1.74 7.12
N TYR A 136 -18.45 -0.90 7.22
CA TYR A 136 -19.19 -0.66 8.44
C TYR A 136 -20.56 -1.33 8.36
N HIS A 137 -20.88 -2.17 9.35
CA HIS A 137 -22.18 -2.82 9.43
C HIS A 137 -22.59 -3.01 10.90
N ASN A 138 -23.76 -2.50 11.28
CA ASN A 138 -24.33 -2.63 12.63
C ASN A 138 -23.35 -2.27 13.76
N GLY A 139 -22.62 -1.16 13.66
CA GLY A 139 -21.64 -0.76 14.69
C GLY A 139 -20.29 -1.49 14.62
N HIS A 140 -20.10 -2.43 13.69
CA HIS A 140 -18.84 -3.14 13.51
C HIS A 140 -18.08 -2.63 12.30
N ILE A 141 -16.86 -2.14 12.53
CA ILE A 141 -15.89 -1.76 11.50
C ILE A 141 -15.01 -2.98 11.20
N ARG A 142 -14.91 -3.36 9.93
CA ARG A 142 -14.05 -4.45 9.49
C ARG A 142 -13.30 -4.06 8.23
N THR A 143 -12.03 -4.44 8.15
CA THR A 143 -11.28 -4.40 6.90
C THR A 143 -11.84 -5.46 5.93
N LYS A 144 -11.70 -5.24 4.63
CA LYS A 144 -12.12 -6.21 3.59
C LYS A 144 -11.54 -7.60 3.82
N THR A 145 -10.28 -7.68 4.24
CA THR A 145 -9.57 -8.94 4.53
C THR A 145 -9.92 -9.53 5.89
N ARG A 146 -10.64 -8.80 6.76
CA ARG A 146 -10.93 -9.14 8.17
C ARG A 146 -9.68 -9.40 9.01
N ARG A 147 -8.50 -9.00 8.53
CA ARG A 147 -7.22 -9.13 9.21
C ARG A 147 -6.78 -7.77 9.76
N ASN A 148 -5.98 -7.82 10.81
CA ASN A 148 -5.24 -6.66 11.26
C ASN A 148 -4.29 -6.21 10.14
N ILE A 149 -4.23 -4.90 9.92
CA ILE A 149 -3.36 -4.33 8.88
C ILE A 149 -1.96 -4.15 9.48
N PRO A 150 -0.92 -4.82 8.97
CA PRO A 150 0.44 -4.64 9.45
C PRO A 150 0.98 -3.26 9.07
N ILE A 151 1.93 -2.75 9.85
CA ILE A 151 2.68 -1.54 9.53
C ILE A 151 4.14 -1.96 9.34
N ASN A 152 4.67 -1.82 8.14
CA ASN A 152 6.05 -2.15 7.84
C ASN A 152 6.83 -0.88 7.50
N ALA A 153 7.88 -0.58 8.26
CA ALA A 153 8.75 0.57 8.02
C ALA A 153 9.99 0.14 7.24
N TRP A 154 10.31 0.87 6.18
CA TRP A 154 11.46 0.59 5.33
C TRP A 154 12.57 1.59 5.54
N PHE A 155 13.79 1.08 5.72
CA PHE A 155 14.99 1.89 5.88
C PHE A 155 16.09 1.38 4.95
N PHE A 156 16.75 2.29 4.25
CA PHE A 156 18.06 2.04 3.69
C PHE A 156 19.11 2.36 4.75
N ILE A 157 20.04 1.44 4.99
CA ILE A 157 21.11 1.58 5.98
C ILE A 157 22.43 1.45 5.25
N ASP A 158 23.17 2.56 5.16
CA ASP A 158 24.44 2.64 4.45
C ASP A 158 25.58 2.05 5.29
N LYS A 159 25.59 2.31 6.60
CA LYS A 159 26.55 1.72 7.54
C LYS A 159 25.86 0.96 8.68
N PRO A 160 26.29 -0.28 9.00
CA PRO A 160 25.68 -1.08 10.07
C PRO A 160 25.62 -0.39 11.44
N THR A 161 26.64 0.41 11.77
CA THR A 161 26.71 1.18 13.02
C THR A 161 25.55 2.15 13.20
N ALA A 162 24.99 2.64 12.10
CA ALA A 162 23.87 3.57 12.13
C ALA A 162 22.58 2.93 12.68
N ALA A 163 22.42 1.60 12.55
CA ALA A 163 21.27 0.87 13.06
C ALA A 163 21.00 1.07 14.56
N SER A 164 22.01 1.48 15.33
CA SER A 164 21.90 1.86 16.74
C SER A 164 20.93 3.04 16.99
N LYS A 165 20.62 3.83 15.96
CA LYS A 165 19.68 4.97 16.02
C LYS A 165 18.23 4.56 15.83
N ILE A 166 17.95 3.42 15.18
CA ILE A 166 16.59 2.98 14.83
C ILE A 166 15.66 2.83 16.04
N PRO A 167 16.11 2.33 17.22
CA PRO A 167 15.28 2.29 18.42
C PRO A 167 14.79 3.67 18.92
N GLY A 168 15.50 4.75 18.57
CA GLY A 168 15.10 6.13 18.86
C GLY A 168 14.01 6.67 17.92
N LEU A 169 13.66 5.92 16.88
CA LEU A 169 12.64 6.28 15.90
C LEU A 169 11.28 5.67 16.29
N VAL A 170 10.25 6.52 16.33
CA VAL A 170 8.90 6.17 16.73
C VAL A 170 7.92 6.51 15.62
N THR A 171 7.09 5.55 15.26
CA THR A 171 5.96 5.75 14.36
C THR A 171 4.73 6.20 15.14
N GLU A 172 4.18 7.36 14.81
CA GLU A 172 2.86 7.81 15.29
C GLU A 172 1.81 7.59 14.22
N VAL A 173 0.66 7.01 14.57
CA VAL A 173 -0.50 6.89 13.69
C VAL A 173 -1.65 7.73 14.26
N ARG A 174 -2.22 8.62 13.43
CA ARG A 174 -3.32 9.53 13.77
C ARG A 174 -4.50 9.32 12.83
N GLN A 175 -5.72 9.15 13.34
CA GLN A 175 -6.92 8.95 12.51
C GLN A 175 -7.69 10.24 12.22
N SER A 176 -7.46 11.29 13.01
CA SER A 176 -8.04 12.63 12.83
C SER A 176 -7.21 13.63 13.63
N GLN A 177 -7.43 14.93 13.39
CA GLN A 177 -6.76 16.00 14.15
C GLN A 177 -7.01 15.94 15.67
N TYR A 178 -8.06 15.23 16.11
CA TYR A 178 -8.55 15.22 17.48
C TYR A 178 -8.55 13.82 18.14
N SER A 179 -8.09 12.77 17.46
CA SER A 179 -8.21 11.38 17.94
C SER A 179 -6.93 10.83 18.58
N ALA A 180 -7.10 9.70 19.30
CA ALA A 180 -6.05 8.96 19.97
C ALA A 180 -4.92 8.58 19.01
N TYR A 181 -3.67 8.89 19.38
CA TYR A 181 -2.49 8.43 18.68
C TYR A 181 -1.95 7.15 19.34
N LYS A 182 -1.47 6.20 18.53
CA LYS A 182 -0.64 5.09 19.03
C LYS A 182 0.80 5.29 18.58
N LYS A 183 1.72 5.15 19.54
CA LYS A 183 3.17 5.10 19.29
C LYS A 183 3.59 3.66 19.09
N ARG A 184 4.29 3.40 17.99
CA ARG A 184 4.96 2.13 17.69
C ARG A 184 6.44 2.39 17.56
N SER A 185 7.27 1.57 18.17
CA SER A 185 8.72 1.68 18.04
C SER A 185 9.32 0.29 17.87
N THR A 186 10.54 0.28 17.35
CA THR A 186 11.35 -0.92 17.28
C THR A 186 11.95 -1.21 18.67
N GLN A 187 11.27 -2.04 19.47
CA GLN A 187 11.67 -2.52 20.81
C GLN A 187 12.89 -3.51 20.90
N GLY A 188 14.13 -3.06 20.90
CA GLY A 188 15.28 -3.95 21.18
C GLY A 188 16.57 -3.51 20.48
N ASN A 189 17.65 -4.26 20.68
CA ASN A 189 18.97 -3.90 20.13
C ASN A 189 19.10 -4.33 18.65
N ILE A 190 18.50 -3.56 17.74
CA ILE A 190 18.51 -3.81 16.28
C ILE A 190 19.93 -3.85 15.71
N ALA A 191 20.85 -3.08 16.29
CA ALA A 191 22.25 -3.02 15.87
C ALA A 191 22.97 -4.37 15.95
N ASP A 192 22.50 -5.30 16.81
CA ASP A 192 23.08 -6.63 16.93
C ASP A 192 22.82 -7.50 15.69
N PHE A 193 21.80 -7.17 14.89
CA PHE A 193 21.38 -7.97 13.75
C PHE A 193 21.75 -7.39 12.39
N ILE A 194 21.95 -6.08 12.33
CA ILE A 194 22.30 -5.37 11.10
C ILE A 194 23.81 -5.35 10.99
N LYS A 195 24.35 -6.24 10.14
CA LYS A 195 25.80 -6.42 9.94
C LYS A 195 26.31 -5.88 8.62
N GLU A 196 25.40 -5.57 7.69
CA GLU A 196 25.75 -5.18 6.34
C GLU A 196 24.92 -4.00 5.86
N LYS A 197 25.42 -3.32 4.83
CA LYS A 197 24.66 -2.31 4.09
C LYS A 197 23.46 -2.95 3.38
N GLY A 198 22.31 -2.29 3.38
CA GLY A 198 21.15 -2.78 2.64
C GLY A 198 19.83 -2.08 2.93
N VAL A 199 18.78 -2.59 2.31
CA VAL A 199 17.40 -2.14 2.50
C VAL A 199 16.71 -3.11 3.45
N TYR A 200 16.18 -2.60 4.56
CA TYR A 200 15.60 -3.36 5.66
C TYR A 200 14.14 -2.98 5.86
N CYS A 201 13.29 -4.00 5.97
CA CYS A 201 11.88 -3.86 6.32
C CYS A 201 11.69 -4.23 7.80
N PHE A 202 11.00 -3.42 8.59
CA PHE A 202 10.68 -3.69 9.99
C PHE A 202 9.17 -3.72 10.20
N ASN A 203 8.62 -4.89 10.57
CA ASN A 203 7.22 -4.98 10.98
C ASN A 203 7.03 -4.35 12.36
N LEU A 204 6.25 -3.28 12.47
CA LEU A 204 5.99 -2.52 13.70
C LEU A 204 4.74 -3.01 14.46
N GLY A 205 4.17 -4.14 14.05
CA GLY A 205 2.88 -4.65 14.48
C GLY A 205 1.75 -4.20 13.56
N SER A 206 0.56 -3.98 14.12
CA SER A 206 -0.63 -3.62 13.33
C SER A 206 -1.11 -2.19 13.60
N LEU A 207 -1.81 -1.63 12.59
CA LEU A 207 -2.58 -0.39 12.71
C LEU A 207 -3.52 -0.46 13.93
N PRO A 208 -3.73 0.67 14.62
CA PRO A 208 -4.73 0.75 15.66
C PRO A 208 -6.11 0.39 15.13
N ASN A 209 -7.00 -0.07 16.02
CA ASN A 209 -8.42 -0.22 15.69
C ASN A 209 -8.94 1.10 15.11
N ILE A 210 -9.67 0.99 14.01
CA ILE A 210 -10.27 2.13 13.33
C ILE A 210 -11.52 2.52 14.11
N CYS A 211 -11.55 3.76 14.59
CA CYS A 211 -12.70 4.34 15.25
C CYS A 211 -13.34 5.36 14.30
N LEU A 212 -14.62 5.22 14.03
CA LEU A 212 -15.40 6.24 13.35
C LEU A 212 -16.18 7.01 14.42
N ASP A 213 -16.04 8.34 14.47
CA ASP A 213 -16.91 9.21 15.26
C ASP A 213 -18.29 9.25 14.60
N THR A 214 -19.07 8.20 14.77
CA THR A 214 -20.43 8.14 14.22
C THR A 214 -21.42 8.62 15.27
N GLN A 215 -21.79 9.90 15.22
CA GLN A 215 -23.07 10.36 15.78
C GLN A 215 -24.26 9.78 14.99
N ASP A 216 -24.05 9.25 13.78
CA ASP A 216 -25.06 8.56 12.97
C ASP A 216 -24.94 7.03 13.07
N GLN A 217 -25.74 6.42 13.94
CA GLN A 217 -25.80 4.96 14.14
C GLN A 217 -26.41 4.18 12.95
N ASN A 218 -26.81 4.86 11.86
CA ASN A 218 -27.59 4.27 10.75
C ASN A 218 -26.82 4.09 9.43
N PHE A 219 -25.51 4.39 9.36
CA PHE A 219 -24.74 4.10 8.16
C PHE A 219 -24.47 2.58 8.06
N SER A 220 -24.51 2.00 6.86
CA SER A 220 -23.99 0.66 6.59
C SER A 220 -23.42 0.68 5.18
N GLY A 221 -22.14 0.33 5.03
CA GLY A 221 -21.46 0.49 3.76
C GLY A 221 -19.95 0.61 3.85
N HIS A 222 -19.34 0.74 2.68
CA HIS A 222 -17.90 0.95 2.51
C HIS A 222 -17.49 2.39 2.80
N CYS A 223 -16.36 2.58 3.48
CA CYS A 223 -15.81 3.89 3.83
C CYS A 223 -14.29 3.89 3.67
N PHE A 224 -13.72 5.04 3.32
CA PHE A 224 -12.28 5.28 3.42
C PHE A 224 -11.99 6.00 4.73
N CYS A 225 -11.32 5.31 5.65
CA CYS A 225 -10.87 5.88 6.91
C CYS A 225 -9.49 6.48 6.73
N PRO A 226 -9.34 7.81 6.73
CA PRO A 226 -8.06 8.45 6.53
C PRO A 226 -7.21 8.34 7.80
N PHE A 227 -5.90 8.29 7.62
CA PHE A 227 -4.94 8.37 8.70
C PHE A 227 -3.66 9.05 8.22
N GLU A 228 -2.99 9.68 9.18
CA GLU A 228 -1.65 10.22 9.02
C GLU A 228 -0.67 9.33 9.77
N ILE A 229 0.41 8.93 9.10
CA ILE A 229 1.49 8.15 9.69
C ILE A 229 2.77 8.99 9.72
N ARG A 230 3.32 9.19 10.91
CA ARG A 230 4.49 10.03 11.13
C ARG A 230 5.67 9.22 11.63
N LEU A 231 6.86 9.54 11.16
CA LEU A 231 8.11 9.11 11.79
C LEU A 231 8.63 10.26 12.66
N MET A 232 8.80 9.99 13.95
CA MET A 232 9.31 10.92 14.96
C MET A 232 10.62 10.38 15.54
N GLU A 233 11.47 11.27 16.02
CA GLU A 233 12.64 10.92 16.84
C GLU A 233 12.31 11.20 18.31
N VAL A 234 12.63 10.27 19.21
CA VAL A 234 12.35 10.39 20.66
C VAL A 234 13.63 10.19 21.46
N GLY A 235 13.89 11.11 22.40
CA GLY A 235 14.91 10.91 23.44
C GLY A 235 16.36 11.23 23.05
N MET A 236 16.61 11.84 21.90
CA MET A 236 17.94 12.31 21.52
C MET A 236 18.13 13.79 21.88
N ALA A 237 19.26 14.12 22.52
CA ALA A 237 19.66 15.50 22.75
C ALA A 237 20.21 16.11 21.44
N PRO A 238 19.97 17.40 21.15
CA PRO A 238 20.65 18.10 20.06
C PRO A 238 22.18 17.93 20.21
N PRO A 239 22.96 17.66 19.15
CA PRO A 239 22.64 17.75 17.72
C PRO A 239 22.86 16.41 16.97
N THR A 240 22.29 15.29 17.43
CA THR A 240 22.42 14.01 16.70
C THR A 240 21.39 13.93 15.56
N TYR A 241 21.60 14.74 14.52
CA TYR A 241 20.69 14.86 13.39
C TYR A 241 20.49 13.56 12.60
N PHE A 242 19.23 13.29 12.22
CA PHE A 242 18.88 12.34 11.14
C PHE A 242 19.51 12.73 9.79
N GLU A 243 19.84 14.01 9.59
CA GLU A 243 20.42 14.58 8.36
C GLU A 243 21.83 14.06 8.01
N ASN A 244 22.53 13.40 8.95
CA ASN A 244 23.83 12.74 8.72
C ASN A 244 23.83 11.27 9.20
N SER A 245 22.68 10.61 9.16
CA SER A 245 22.49 9.38 9.93
C SER A 245 22.99 8.10 9.27
N GLU A 246 23.47 8.13 8.01
CA GLU A 246 23.77 6.91 7.22
C GLU A 246 22.56 5.95 7.17
N ILE A 247 21.36 6.50 7.45
CA ILE A 247 20.05 5.86 7.40
C ILE A 247 19.15 6.76 6.56
N THR A 248 18.40 6.17 5.66
CA THR A 248 17.35 6.84 4.90
C THR A 248 16.04 6.11 5.14
N PHE A 249 15.04 6.83 5.65
CA PHE A 249 13.70 6.30 5.76
C PHE A 249 13.03 6.31 4.38
N LEU A 250 12.57 5.16 3.91
CA LEU A 250 12.03 4.98 2.57
C LEU A 250 10.49 5.08 2.54
N GLY A 251 9.80 4.77 3.64
CA GLY A 251 8.34 4.83 3.70
C GLY A 251 7.71 3.69 4.51
N TYR A 252 6.38 3.60 4.43
CA TYR A 252 5.58 2.56 5.06
C TYR A 252 4.82 1.72 4.03
N ASP A 253 4.84 0.40 4.19
CA ASP A 253 3.90 -0.50 3.52
C ASP A 253 2.98 -1.21 4.51
N PHE A 254 1.90 -1.79 3.97
CA PHE A 254 0.87 -2.47 4.72
C PHE A 254 0.68 -3.94 4.28
N ASN A 255 1.69 -4.51 3.62
CA ASN A 255 1.64 -5.88 3.12
C ASN A 255 1.77 -6.88 4.28
N ASN A 256 1.03 -7.97 4.18
CA ASN A 256 1.12 -9.04 5.15
C ASN A 256 2.26 -9.99 4.77
N TYR A 257 3.40 -9.83 5.45
CA TYR A 257 4.55 -10.73 5.34
C TYR A 257 4.47 -11.95 6.28
N SER A 258 3.30 -12.22 6.88
CA SER A 258 3.00 -13.42 7.69
C SER A 258 3.55 -13.46 9.13
N SER A 259 3.83 -12.31 9.77
CA SER A 259 4.06 -12.28 11.22
C SER A 259 3.15 -11.34 11.98
N ASP A 260 2.44 -11.91 12.95
CA ASP A 260 1.82 -11.17 14.05
C ASP A 260 2.87 -10.66 15.06
N GLN A 261 4.14 -11.07 14.91
CA GLN A 261 5.25 -10.64 15.76
C GLN A 261 5.90 -9.35 15.20
N PRO A 262 6.11 -8.30 16.02
CA PRO A 262 6.63 -6.99 15.61
C PRO A 262 8.15 -6.98 15.29
N TRP A 263 8.70 -8.11 14.83
CA TRP A 263 10.15 -8.35 14.72
C TRP A 263 10.56 -9.16 13.50
N MET A 264 9.68 -9.39 12.52
CA MET A 264 10.20 -9.87 11.24
C MET A 264 10.85 -8.70 10.51
N PHE A 265 12.16 -8.88 10.28
CA PHE A 265 12.92 -8.04 9.39
C PHE A 265 13.55 -8.91 8.33
N PHE A 266 13.38 -8.49 7.08
CA PHE A 266 14.09 -9.07 5.97
C PHE A 266 14.86 -7.97 5.27
N ARG A 267 15.98 -8.37 4.69
CA ARG A 267 16.82 -7.51 3.88
C ARG A 267 16.62 -7.85 2.41
N CYS A 268 16.57 -6.80 1.60
CA CYS A 268 16.65 -6.89 0.15
C CYS A 268 17.99 -6.34 -0.34
N ASN A 269 18.41 -6.76 -1.54
CA ASN A 269 19.57 -6.18 -2.20
C ASN A 269 19.32 -4.70 -2.53
N GLN A 270 20.38 -3.90 -2.52
CA GLN A 270 20.31 -2.46 -2.81
C GLN A 270 19.75 -2.17 -4.21
N ASP A 271 19.98 -3.07 -5.17
CA ASP A 271 19.47 -2.95 -6.55
C ASP A 271 17.94 -2.84 -6.61
N PHE A 272 17.23 -3.23 -5.55
CA PHE A 272 15.77 -3.17 -5.46
C PHE A 272 15.23 -1.96 -4.71
N GLU A 273 16.07 -1.05 -4.20
CA GLU A 273 15.63 0.15 -3.46
C GLU A 273 14.57 0.96 -4.22
N GLY A 274 14.80 1.20 -5.51
CA GLY A 274 13.85 1.93 -6.38
C GLY A 274 12.55 1.18 -6.68
N SER A 275 12.45 -0.10 -6.31
CA SER A 275 11.26 -0.95 -6.53
C SER A 275 10.41 -1.14 -5.27
N ILE A 276 10.86 -0.66 -4.10
CA ILE A 276 10.12 -0.86 -2.84
C ILE A 276 8.77 -0.14 -2.88
N PHE A 277 8.79 1.10 -3.35
CA PHE A 277 7.65 1.99 -3.40
C PHE A 277 7.38 2.42 -4.85
N ASN A 278 6.13 2.29 -5.26
CA ASN A 278 5.65 2.84 -6.50
C ASN A 278 5.21 4.30 -6.26
N PRO A 279 5.85 5.31 -6.87
CA PRO A 279 5.47 6.71 -6.67
C PRO A 279 3.99 6.99 -6.98
N PHE A 280 3.44 6.29 -7.97
CA PHE A 280 2.04 6.46 -8.39
C PHE A 280 1.06 5.82 -7.40
N GLU A 281 1.48 4.81 -6.65
CA GLU A 281 0.71 4.24 -5.56
C GLU A 281 0.56 5.23 -4.42
N SER A 282 1.67 5.87 -4.02
CA SER A 282 1.65 6.88 -2.96
C SER A 282 0.89 8.13 -3.36
N TYR A 283 0.99 8.55 -4.63
CA TYR A 283 0.17 9.64 -5.16
C TYR A 283 -1.33 9.32 -5.09
N LEU A 284 -1.73 8.08 -5.45
CA LEU A 284 -3.11 7.64 -5.31
C LEU A 284 -3.54 7.58 -3.82
N ALA A 285 -2.67 7.13 -2.93
CA ALA A 285 -2.94 7.10 -1.48
C ALA A 285 -3.24 8.50 -0.92
N GLN A 286 -2.40 9.48 -1.23
CA GLN A 286 -2.59 10.89 -0.85
C GLN A 286 -3.86 11.48 -1.47
N SER A 287 -4.11 11.19 -2.75
CA SER A 287 -5.31 11.67 -3.44
C SER A 287 -6.59 11.13 -2.79
N LEU A 288 -6.61 9.84 -2.41
CA LEU A 288 -7.71 9.23 -1.67
C LEU A 288 -7.88 9.86 -0.28
N ALA A 289 -6.79 10.11 0.44
CA ALA A 289 -6.85 10.76 1.75
C ALA A 289 -7.47 12.17 1.64
N LYS A 290 -7.04 12.96 0.66
CA LYS A 290 -7.60 14.29 0.38
C LYS A 290 -9.08 14.24 0.00
N PHE A 291 -9.48 13.27 -0.82
CA PHE A 291 -10.88 13.08 -1.23
C PHE A 291 -11.83 12.94 -0.02
N THR A 292 -11.38 12.31 1.07
CA THR A 292 -12.18 12.18 2.30
C THR A 292 -12.41 13.50 3.04
N GLY A 293 -11.57 14.51 2.83
CA GLY A 293 -11.67 15.81 3.48
C GLY A 293 -11.40 15.83 5.00
N ALA A 294 -10.94 14.72 5.60
CA ALA A 294 -10.86 14.59 7.06
C ALA A 294 -9.71 15.35 7.73
N PHE A 295 -8.78 15.89 6.96
CA PHE A 295 -7.76 16.79 7.48
C PHE A 295 -7.58 17.97 6.50
N PRO A 296 -7.22 19.16 6.97
CA PRO A 296 -6.84 20.30 6.15
C PRO A 296 -5.46 20.06 5.52
N PHE A 297 -5.40 19.08 4.63
CA PHE A 297 -4.21 18.68 3.90
C PHE A 297 -3.99 19.66 2.74
N ASN A 298 -2.95 20.49 2.83
CA ASN A 298 -2.69 21.55 1.86
C ASN A 298 -1.62 21.20 0.80
N HIS A 299 -0.96 20.04 0.91
CA HIS A 299 0.13 19.65 0.01
C HIS A 299 -0.08 18.25 -0.55
N ILE A 300 -0.26 18.15 -1.87
CA ILE A 300 -0.06 16.89 -2.59
C ILE A 300 1.30 17.03 -3.28
N ASP A 301 2.26 16.23 -2.86
CA ASP A 301 3.57 16.20 -3.50
C ASP A 301 3.48 15.32 -4.75
N TYR A 302 3.04 15.97 -5.83
CA TYR A 302 3.11 15.41 -7.17
C TYR A 302 4.46 15.79 -7.78
N SER A 303 5.19 14.82 -8.35
CA SER A 303 6.32 15.16 -9.23
C SER A 303 5.74 15.79 -10.51
N SER A 304 5.55 17.11 -10.52
CA SER A 304 5.02 17.87 -11.65
C SER A 304 5.84 17.72 -12.92
N ASP A 305 7.09 17.25 -12.81
CA ASP A 305 8.06 17.42 -13.88
C ASP A 305 7.94 16.44 -15.04
N THR A 306 7.21 15.32 -14.94
CA THR A 306 7.12 14.40 -16.10
C THR A 306 5.91 13.48 -16.09
N ILE A 307 4.69 13.97 -16.37
CA ILE A 307 3.70 13.10 -17.05
C ILE A 307 2.86 13.91 -18.02
N ASP A 308 3.32 13.94 -19.27
CA ASP A 308 2.38 13.98 -20.38
C ASP A 308 1.52 12.70 -20.29
N THR A 309 0.26 12.84 -19.89
CA THR A 309 -0.68 11.71 -19.69
C THR A 309 -0.87 10.85 -20.95
N ARG A 310 -0.36 11.31 -22.10
CA ARG A 310 -0.34 10.59 -23.38
C ARG A 310 0.90 9.70 -23.57
N LYS A 311 1.95 9.83 -22.76
CA LYS A 311 3.16 9.02 -22.87
C LYS A 311 3.06 7.73 -22.04
N PRO A 312 3.64 6.61 -22.51
CA PRO A 312 3.71 5.39 -21.73
C PRO A 312 4.55 5.63 -20.47
N ILE A 313 3.97 5.32 -19.31
CA ILE A 313 4.67 5.34 -18.03
C ILE A 313 5.56 4.11 -17.98
N LYS A 314 6.85 4.29 -17.67
CA LYS A 314 7.74 3.15 -17.44
C LYS A 314 7.27 2.40 -16.18
N PRO A 315 7.19 1.06 -16.21
CA PRO A 315 6.96 0.28 -15.00
C PRO A 315 7.96 0.67 -13.91
N TYR A 316 7.52 0.76 -12.66
CA TYR A 316 8.40 1.12 -11.54
C TYR A 316 9.38 -0.02 -11.17
N PHE A 317 9.17 -1.23 -11.69
CA PHE A 317 10.16 -2.31 -11.63
C PHE A 317 10.01 -3.29 -12.81
N ASP A 318 11.05 -4.08 -13.04
CA ASP A 318 11.06 -5.17 -14.02
C ASP A 318 10.56 -6.48 -13.37
N PRO A 319 9.43 -7.06 -13.81
CA PRO A 319 8.90 -8.31 -13.25
C PRO A 319 9.80 -9.53 -13.52
N SER A 320 10.70 -9.46 -14.51
CA SER A 320 11.63 -10.56 -14.81
C SER A 320 12.77 -10.64 -13.79
N GLN A 321 13.04 -9.56 -13.05
CA GLN A 321 14.04 -9.55 -12.01
C GLN A 321 13.52 -10.24 -10.75
N LYS A 322 14.16 -11.36 -10.38
CA LYS A 322 13.85 -12.08 -9.16
C LYS A 322 14.30 -11.28 -7.94
N ALA A 323 13.33 -10.77 -7.18
CA ALA A 323 13.57 -10.22 -5.86
C ALA A 323 14.11 -11.30 -4.92
N ILE A 324 15.23 -11.04 -4.25
CA ILE A 324 15.79 -11.90 -3.22
C ILE A 324 15.51 -11.26 -1.85
N ARG A 325 14.91 -12.04 -0.95
CA ARG A 325 14.66 -11.67 0.45
C ARG A 325 15.53 -12.54 1.33
N ASN A 326 16.30 -11.90 2.18
CA ASN A 326 17.03 -12.58 3.23
C ASN A 326 16.32 -12.28 4.55
N PHE A 327 15.54 -13.23 5.05
CA PHE A 327 14.94 -13.14 6.37
C PHE A 327 16.04 -13.16 7.41
N ILE A 328 15.96 -12.24 8.35
CA ILE A 328 16.92 -12.13 9.44
C ILE A 328 16.13 -12.33 10.72
N TYR A 329 16.59 -13.27 11.55
CA TYR A 329 15.82 -13.70 12.72
C TYR A 329 16.53 -13.29 13.99
N ARG A 330 15.72 -12.74 14.90
CA ARG A 330 16.08 -12.58 16.30
C ARG A 330 15.93 -13.89 17.09
N TYR A 331 15.00 -14.75 16.67
CA TYR A 331 14.62 -15.96 17.40
C TYR A 331 15.41 -17.19 16.95
N PRO A 332 15.61 -18.19 17.84
CA PRO A 332 16.26 -19.45 17.50
C PRO A 332 15.57 -20.16 16.33
N LYS A 333 16.32 -20.97 15.57
CA LYS A 333 15.86 -21.66 14.34
C LYS A 333 14.52 -22.38 14.47
N VAL A 334 14.20 -22.90 15.66
CA VAL A 334 12.93 -23.58 15.98
C VAL A 334 11.69 -22.69 15.96
N GLN A 335 11.85 -21.36 15.95
CA GLN A 335 10.75 -20.38 15.84
C GLN A 335 10.70 -19.72 14.45
N GLN A 336 11.54 -20.18 13.52
CA GLN A 336 11.55 -19.74 12.12
C GLN A 336 10.54 -20.59 11.33
N ASP A 337 9.79 -19.95 10.44
CA ASP A 337 8.72 -20.58 9.67
C ASP A 337 8.99 -20.39 8.18
N LEU A 338 9.81 -21.28 7.62
CA LEU A 338 10.30 -21.22 6.24
C LEU A 338 9.15 -21.29 5.21
N ASP A 339 8.06 -21.99 5.55
CA ASP A 339 6.89 -22.09 4.69
C ASP A 339 6.16 -20.74 4.59
N LYS A 340 6.05 -20.00 5.70
CA LYS A 340 5.52 -18.63 5.69
C LYS A 340 6.40 -17.65 4.91
N GLU A 341 7.70 -17.87 4.88
CA GLU A 341 8.64 -17.03 4.14
C GLU A 341 8.52 -17.22 2.63
N TRP A 342 8.40 -18.47 2.17
CA TRP A 342 8.22 -18.78 0.77
C TRP A 342 6.89 -18.27 0.21
N THR A 343 5.87 -18.23 1.06
CA THR A 343 4.53 -17.74 0.70
C THR A 343 4.34 -16.24 0.96
N ALA A 344 5.32 -15.56 1.55
CA ALA A 344 5.21 -14.13 1.85
C ALA A 344 5.03 -13.30 0.56
N ALA A 345 4.09 -12.35 0.59
CA ALA A 345 3.82 -11.48 -0.55
C ALA A 345 5.09 -10.76 -1.06
N ASP A 346 5.27 -10.68 -2.38
CA ASP A 346 6.31 -9.83 -2.96
C ASP A 346 5.98 -8.38 -2.62
N TRP A 347 6.92 -7.67 -2.01
CA TRP A 347 6.71 -6.27 -1.65
C TRP A 347 6.41 -5.42 -2.89
N ARG A 348 6.95 -5.80 -4.06
CA ARG A 348 6.71 -5.08 -5.31
C ARG A 348 5.34 -5.38 -5.87
N ALA A 349 4.66 -6.44 -5.46
CA ALA A 349 3.33 -6.72 -5.97
C ALA A 349 2.29 -5.81 -5.28
N PRO A 350 1.30 -5.28 -6.03
CA PRO A 350 0.14 -4.65 -5.42
C PRO A 350 -0.64 -5.67 -4.60
N HIS A 351 -1.37 -5.21 -3.59
CA HIS A 351 -2.24 -6.09 -2.82
C HIS A 351 -3.40 -6.58 -3.71
N LEU A 352 -3.46 -7.88 -3.96
CA LEU A 352 -4.53 -8.51 -4.73
C LEU A 352 -5.39 -9.34 -3.77
N ILE A 353 -6.59 -8.87 -3.49
CA ILE A 353 -7.61 -9.59 -2.72
C ILE A 353 -8.16 -10.70 -3.62
N GLU A 354 -7.98 -11.93 -3.16
CA GLU A 354 -8.55 -13.15 -3.72
C GLU A 354 -10.08 -13.14 -3.63
#